data_AF-A0A352N9T9-F1
#
_entry.id   AF-A0A352N9T9-F1
#
_cell.length_a   1.000
_cell.length_b   1.000
_cell.length_c   1.000
_cell.angle_alpha   90.00
_cell.angle_beta   90.00
_cell.angle_gamma   90.00
#
_symmetry.space_group_name_H-M   'P 1'
#
loop_
_entity.id
_entity.type
_entity.pdbx_description
1 polymer ?
#
loop_
_entity_poly.entity_id
_entity_poly.type
_entity_poly.pdbx_seq_one_letter_code
_entity_poly.pdbx_strand_id
1 'polypeptide(L)'
;MENLTADQVKAWLLEEISAITGTDAKLIDPSLSLSQNGISSMGFVELLIGISREFKIELLNSEISPSDVASVNAFAAKIARTGS
;
A
#
# COMPACT_ATOMS: atom_id res chain seq x y z
N MET A 1 -14.87 16.18 0.22
CA MET A 1 -14.02 15.00 0.01
C MET A 1 -14.41 14.00 1.07
N GLU A 2 -14.80 12.78 0.71
CA GLU A 2 -14.88 11.71 1.70
C GLU A 2 -13.48 11.49 2.27
N ASN A 3 -13.37 11.35 3.58
CA ASN A 3 -12.09 11.06 4.22
C ASN A 3 -11.59 9.69 3.73
N LEU A 4 -10.36 9.62 3.25
CA LEU A 4 -9.73 8.38 2.82
C LEU A 4 -9.55 7.46 4.04
N THR A 5 -10.27 6.35 4.09
CA THR A 5 -10.19 5.41 5.21
C THR A 5 -9.11 4.36 4.99
N ALA A 6 -8.54 3.84 6.09
CA ALA A 6 -7.55 2.77 6.02
C ALA A 6 -8.13 1.50 5.36
N ASP A 7 -9.42 1.21 5.52
CA ASP A 7 -10.05 0.05 4.88
C ASP A 7 -10.20 0.21 3.36
N GLN A 8 -10.52 1.41 2.88
CA GLN A 8 -10.54 1.71 1.43
C GLN A 8 -9.13 1.57 0.83
N VAL A 9 -8.12 2.14 1.48
CA VAL A 9 -6.74 2.01 1.02
C VAL A 9 -6.28 0.56 1.05
N LYS A 10 -6.61 -0.19 2.12
CA LYS A 10 -6.26 -1.60 2.23
C LYS A 10 -6.86 -2.42 1.10
N ALA A 11 -8.14 -2.22 0.79
CA ALA A 11 -8.80 -2.93 -0.31
C ALA A 11 -8.08 -2.65 -1.65
N TRP A 12 -7.74 -1.40 -1.91
CA TRP A 12 -6.97 -1.03 -3.11
C TRP A 12 -5.56 -1.63 -3.12
N LEU A 13 -4.84 -1.59 -1.99
CA LEU A 13 -3.49 -2.17 -1.87
C LEU A 13 -3.48 -3.67 -2.16
N LEU A 14 -4.50 -4.43 -1.72
CA LEU A 14 -4.58 -5.86 -2.00
C LEU A 14 -4.70 -6.14 -3.50
N GLU A 15 -5.55 -5.38 -4.20
CA GLU A 15 -5.69 -5.50 -5.65
C GLU A 15 -4.41 -5.06 -6.38
N GLU A 16 -3.78 -3.98 -5.95
CA GLU A 16 -2.56 -3.47 -6.59
C GLU A 16 -1.36 -4.41 -6.36
N ILE A 17 -1.20 -4.95 -5.15
CA ILE A 17 -0.17 -5.96 -4.85
C ILE A 17 -0.44 -7.24 -5.66
N SER A 18 -1.70 -7.63 -5.84
CA SER A 18 -2.08 -8.75 -6.70
C SER A 18 -1.63 -8.51 -8.15
N ALA A 19 -1.92 -7.32 -8.69
CA ALA A 19 -1.52 -6.94 -10.04
C ALA A 19 0.01 -6.90 -10.23
N ILE A 20 0.75 -6.36 -9.27
CA ILE A 20 2.22 -6.23 -9.34
C ILE A 20 2.91 -7.59 -9.20
N THR A 21 2.42 -8.46 -8.32
CA THR A 21 3.08 -9.74 -8.01
C THR A 21 2.57 -10.91 -8.85
N GLY A 22 1.41 -10.77 -9.48
CA GLY A 22 0.69 -11.87 -10.13
C GLY A 22 0.08 -12.88 -9.15
N THR A 23 0.09 -12.58 -7.84
CA THR A 23 -0.51 -13.42 -6.79
C THR A 23 -2.01 -13.11 -6.72
N ASP A 24 -2.87 -14.12 -6.56
CA ASP A 24 -4.31 -13.89 -6.34
C ASP A 24 -4.52 -13.03 -5.07
N ALA A 25 -5.32 -11.97 -5.16
CA ALA A 25 -5.62 -11.06 -4.05
C ALA A 25 -6.12 -11.78 -2.78
N LYS A 26 -6.79 -12.93 -2.93
CA LYS A 26 -7.27 -13.76 -1.80
C LYS A 26 -6.15 -14.45 -1.01
N LEU A 27 -4.96 -14.55 -1.61
CA LEU A 27 -3.78 -15.18 -0.99
C LEU A 27 -2.84 -14.15 -0.34
N ILE A 28 -3.11 -12.86 -0.52
CA ILE A 28 -2.35 -11.79 0.11
C ILE A 28 -2.79 -11.67 1.57
N ASP A 29 -1.83 -11.79 2.49
CA ASP A 29 -2.09 -11.65 3.92
C ASP A 29 -1.85 -10.18 4.35
N PRO A 30 -2.90 -9.44 4.74
CA PRO A 30 -2.75 -8.03 5.10
C PRO A 30 -1.99 -7.81 6.41
N SER A 31 -1.76 -8.85 7.21
CA SER A 31 -0.95 -8.81 8.42
C SER A 31 0.55 -8.97 8.17
N LEU A 32 0.94 -9.46 6.98
CA LEU A 32 2.33 -9.62 6.58
C LEU A 32 2.87 -8.36 5.87
N SER A 33 4.19 -8.22 5.86
CA SER A 33 4.87 -7.11 5.19
C SER A 33 4.64 -7.13 3.68
N LEU A 34 4.91 -6.01 3.01
CA LEU A 34 4.86 -5.94 1.54
C LEU A 34 5.80 -6.98 0.90
N SER A 35 7.02 -7.11 1.42
CA SER A 35 8.01 -8.06 0.89
C SER A 35 7.62 -9.51 1.13
N GLN A 36 6.98 -9.83 2.26
CA GLN A 36 6.46 -11.18 2.53
C GLN A 36 5.28 -11.54 1.61
N ASN A 37 4.53 -10.55 1.15
CA ASN A 37 3.51 -10.69 0.10
C ASN A 37 4.10 -10.65 -1.33
N GLY A 38 5.42 -10.73 -1.49
CA GLY A 38 6.08 -10.85 -2.79
C GLY A 38 6.47 -9.53 -3.46
N ILE A 39 6.25 -8.37 -2.82
CA ILE A 39 6.68 -7.09 -3.38
C ILE A 39 8.20 -6.99 -3.37
N SER A 40 8.78 -6.84 -4.55
CA SER A 40 10.19 -6.54 -4.75
C SER A 40 10.48 -5.04 -4.59
N SER A 41 11.76 -4.64 -4.58
CA SER A 41 12.12 -3.21 -4.56
C SER A 41 11.54 -2.43 -5.74
N MET A 42 11.46 -3.04 -6.93
CA MET A 42 10.82 -2.41 -8.10
C MET A 42 9.30 -2.36 -7.94
N GLY A 43 8.69 -3.46 -7.47
CA GLY A 43 7.26 -3.50 -7.18
C GLY A 43 6.84 -2.47 -6.13
N PHE A 44 7.72 -2.16 -5.18
CA PHE A 44 7.46 -1.09 -4.21
C PHE A 44 7.43 0.29 -4.88
N VAL A 45 8.34 0.57 -5.81
CA VAL A 45 8.31 1.83 -6.60
C VAL A 45 7.03 1.92 -7.43
N GLU A 46 6.62 0.83 -8.07
CA GLU A 46 5.35 0.76 -8.82
C GLU A 46 4.15 1.03 -7.92
N LEU A 47 4.14 0.45 -6.71
CA LEU A 47 3.10 0.67 -5.71
C LEU A 47 3.03 2.15 -5.28
N LEU A 48 4.18 2.80 -5.04
CA LEU A 48 4.22 4.23 -4.70
C LEU A 48 3.69 5.12 -5.84
N ILE A 49 3.97 4.76 -7.09
CA ILE A 49 3.44 5.45 -8.27
C ILE A 49 1.91 5.25 -8.36
N GLY A 50 1.42 4.04 -8.12
CA GLY A 50 -0.01 3.73 -8.08
C GLY A 50 -0.75 4.56 -7.03
N ILE A 51 -0.21 4.62 -5.80
CA ILE A 51 -0.75 5.43 -4.69
C ILE A 51 -0.84 6.91 -5.06
N SER A 52 0.21 7.46 -5.68
CA SER A 52 0.22 8.85 -6.14
C SER A 52 -0.87 9.11 -7.20
N ARG A 53 -1.10 8.17 -8.11
CA ARG A 53 -2.12 8.31 -9.16
C ARG A 53 -3.53 8.20 -8.60
N GLU A 54 -3.78 7.21 -7.75
CA GLU A 54 -5.10 6.91 -7.19
C GLU A 54 -5.52 7.95 -6.16
N PHE A 55 -4.67 8.20 -5.16
CA PHE A 55 -5.04 9.00 -3.99
C PHE A 55 -4.53 10.44 -4.04
N LYS A 56 -3.74 10.80 -5.07
CA LYS A 56 -3.04 12.11 -5.16
C LYS A 56 -2.09 12.37 -3.99
N ILE A 57 -1.49 11.30 -3.45
CA ILE A 57 -0.56 11.35 -2.31
C ILE A 57 0.88 11.08 -2.79
N GLU A 58 1.80 11.99 -2.49
CA GLU A 58 3.23 11.77 -2.72
C GLU A 58 3.91 11.18 -1.49
N LEU A 59 4.01 9.86 -1.46
CA LEU A 59 4.68 9.14 -0.38
C LEU A 59 6.21 9.18 -0.44
N LEU A 60 6.81 9.41 -1.61
CA LEU A 60 8.26 9.49 -1.78
C LEU A 60 8.90 10.64 -1.00
N ASN A 61 8.11 11.70 -0.75
CA ASN A 61 8.51 12.85 0.06
C ASN A 61 8.06 12.72 1.52
N SER A 62 7.33 11.65 1.86
CA SER A 62 6.90 11.37 3.23
C SER A 62 7.93 10.49 3.93
N GLU A 63 8.17 10.72 5.23
CA GLU A 63 8.98 9.83 6.04
C GLU A 63 8.26 8.47 6.18
N ILE A 64 8.50 7.53 5.27
CA ILE A 64 8.09 6.13 5.43
C ILE A 64 9.09 5.47 6.38
N SER A 65 8.59 5.09 7.56
CA SER A 65 9.35 4.32 8.54
C SER A 65 9.25 2.81 8.25
N PRO A 66 10.18 1.98 8.75
CA PRO A 66 10.05 0.53 8.67
C PRO A 66 8.73 0.00 9.25
N SER A 67 8.20 0.64 10.30
CA SER A 67 6.90 0.28 10.89
C SER A 67 5.72 0.55 9.96
N ASP A 68 5.81 1.53 9.06
CA ASP A 68 4.75 1.83 8.10
C ASP A 68 4.63 0.73 7.03
N VAL A 69 5.70 -0.04 6.75
CA VAL A 69 5.71 -1.12 5.75
C VAL A 69 5.77 -2.52 6.37
N ALA A 70 5.66 -2.60 7.70
CA ALA A 70 5.70 -3.87 8.44
C ALA A 70 4.49 -4.78 8.15
N SER A 71 3.37 -4.20 7.69
CA SER A 71 2.22 -4.94 7.18
C SER A 71 1.44 -4.12 6.16
N VAL A 72 0.63 -4.75 5.31
CA VAL A 72 -0.31 -4.04 4.41
C VAL A 72 -1.26 -3.15 5.23
N ASN A 73 -1.72 -3.64 6.40
CA ASN A 73 -2.56 -2.87 7.31
C ASN A 73 -1.87 -1.58 7.81
N ALA A 74 -0.60 -1.68 8.23
CA ALA A 74 0.16 -0.53 8.69
C ALA A 74 0.36 0.49 7.55
N PHE A 75 0.61 0.00 6.34
CA PHE A 75 0.83 0.85 5.17
C PHE A 75 -0.45 1.56 4.74
N ALA A 76 -1.58 0.85 4.74
CA ALA A 76 -2.90 1.42 4.50
C ALA A 76 -3.22 2.55 5.49
N ALA A 77 -2.94 2.32 6.78
CA ALA A 77 -3.13 3.32 7.81
C ALA A 77 -2.22 4.55 7.62
N LYS A 78 -0.96 4.34 7.17
CA LYS A 78 -0.05 5.45 6.83
C LYS A 78 -0.60 6.31 5.70
N ILE A 79 -0.99 5.70 4.60
CA ILE A 79 -1.56 6.40 3.43
C ILE A 79 -2.83 7.16 3.80
N ALA A 80 -3.76 6.51 4.51
CA ALA A 80 -5.00 7.14 4.95
C ALA A 80 -4.73 8.39 5.81
N ARG A 81 -3.75 8.34 6.72
CA ARG A 81 -3.32 9.50 7.51
C ARG A 81 -2.66 10.61 6.67
N THR A 82 -2.02 10.27 5.57
CA THR A 82 -1.38 11.25 4.68
C THR A 82 -2.39 11.89 3.71
N GLY A 83 -3.44 11.17 3.32
CA GLY A 83 -4.49 11.66 2.43
C GLY A 83 -5.69 12.33 3.11
N SER A 84 -5.73 12.35 4.45
CA SER A 84 -6.74 13.05 5.26
C SER A 84 -6.23 14.43 5.65
#